data_AF-A0A965Z0M6-F1
#
_entry.id   AF-A0A965Z0M6-F1
#
_cell.length_a   1.000
_cell.length_b   1.000
_cell.length_c   1.000
_cell.angle_alpha   90.00
_cell.angle_beta   90.00
_cell.angle_gamma   90.00
#
_symmetry.space_group_name_H-M   'P 1'
#
loop_
_entity.id
_entity.type
_entity.pdbx_description
1 polymer ?
#
loop_
_entity_poly.entity_id
_entity_poly.type
_entity_poly.pdbx_seq_one_letter_code
_entity_poly.pdbx_strand_id
1 'polypeptide(L)'
;MKREQSQLLTNGLFEKLPHDSGYAAMEDCLEQDAGRVKAAQLKLQVEEHHLLVKEQLKRYARELEEGHPCPLCGSTNHPEIYRSDDQGKQLQRIADEKNRLEQQLNHLAWLSKQVTLLRSRREQAGEHRDEWCGKGKKLQQKITDHMGRFHWDKYHEEEELNNAFLEVKKIEEATSRQEEALSQTTSQLEQEESNRERYRSALEQIRNGLTVQETTLTTLREQLEIIHPDEYREAGLEEIEKERQQLLQEQQQLVEEYEEKSDLLQKQTREKDALSSALQINNRELVQEQTAIESLQQQIDEELAKTSFKDLGEVRAILSEAMEPETEKMKLTAFNDQLLRSRSTYDQLQKEIGGRRYDAEAHGKLLGEINTLREKEKKITEQQIEMRLLLKQLMENLQSMATLKEALEKVEARGENIRTMKSLFKASGFVNWISTVYLHNLCNAANDRFFRLTRQKLSLEITPDNNFQVRDFMNEGKVRSVKTLSGGQTFQASLSLALALADNIQQITCSSQNFFFLDEGFGSLDKESLDIVFDTLKTLRRENRIVGVISHVEEMQQEIEAHLRIENHPERGSLICRSWEE
;
A
#
# COMPACT_ATOMS: atom_id res chain seq x y z
N MET A 1 -21.01 -25.17 -9.34
CA MET A 1 -21.16 -26.64 -9.31
C MET A 1 -22.62 -27.10 -9.20
N LYS A 2 -23.26 -27.22 -8.02
CA LYS A 2 -24.66 -27.73 -7.92
C LYS A 2 -25.70 -26.86 -8.66
N ARG A 3 -25.56 -25.53 -8.62
CA ARG A 3 -26.43 -24.59 -9.36
C ARG A 3 -26.25 -24.71 -10.88
N GLU A 4 -25.02 -24.85 -11.36
CA GLU A 4 -24.71 -25.00 -12.79
C GLU A 4 -25.16 -26.37 -13.33
N GLN A 5 -25.02 -27.44 -12.54
CA GLN A 5 -25.57 -28.76 -12.87
C GLN A 5 -27.11 -28.71 -12.98
N SER A 6 -27.77 -28.00 -12.06
CA SER A 6 -29.23 -27.82 -12.09
C SER A 6 -29.68 -27.01 -13.33
N GLN A 7 -28.91 -26.00 -13.74
CA GLN A 7 -29.17 -25.22 -14.95
C GLN A 7 -28.94 -26.02 -16.25
N LEU A 8 -28.02 -26.97 -16.25
CA LEU A 8 -27.84 -27.86 -17.40
C LEU A 8 -28.97 -28.88 -17.51
N LEU A 9 -29.47 -29.40 -16.38
CA LEU A 9 -30.61 -30.31 -16.33
C LEU A 9 -31.94 -29.65 -16.75
N THR A 10 -32.02 -28.33 -16.80
CA THR A 10 -33.18 -27.61 -17.37
C THR A 10 -33.19 -27.54 -18.91
N ASN A 11 -32.15 -28.04 -19.59
CA ASN A 11 -32.17 -28.16 -21.04
C ASN A 11 -33.04 -29.36 -21.45
N GLY A 12 -33.98 -29.15 -22.38
CA GLY A 12 -34.97 -30.16 -22.82
C GLY A 12 -34.39 -31.51 -23.26
N LEU A 13 -33.10 -31.55 -23.63
CA LEU A 13 -32.37 -32.79 -23.93
C LEU A 13 -32.17 -33.69 -22.70
N PHE A 14 -32.06 -33.11 -21.51
CA PHE A 14 -31.78 -33.82 -20.26
C PHE A 14 -33.01 -33.98 -19.35
N GLU A 15 -34.20 -33.52 -19.77
CA GLU A 15 -35.45 -33.63 -18.99
C GLU A 15 -35.84 -35.07 -18.64
N LYS A 16 -35.37 -36.06 -19.42
CA LYS A 16 -35.63 -37.48 -19.19
C LYS A 16 -34.67 -38.16 -18.22
N LEU A 17 -33.61 -37.47 -17.80
CA LEU A 17 -32.65 -37.99 -16.83
C LEU A 17 -33.10 -37.64 -15.40
N PRO A 18 -33.06 -38.57 -14.44
CA PRO A 18 -33.27 -38.26 -13.02
C PRO A 18 -32.39 -37.10 -12.55
N HIS A 19 -32.89 -36.22 -11.69
CA HIS A 19 -32.12 -35.07 -11.18
C HIS A 19 -30.80 -35.45 -10.47
N ASP A 20 -30.65 -36.71 -10.02
CA ASP A 20 -29.44 -37.28 -9.42
C ASP A 20 -28.48 -37.96 -10.41
N SER A 21 -28.75 -37.86 -11.71
CA SER A 21 -27.88 -38.43 -12.74
C SER A 21 -26.52 -37.72 -12.75
N GLY A 22 -25.45 -38.50 -12.61
CA GLY A 22 -24.08 -38.00 -12.66
C GLY A 22 -23.68 -37.49 -14.05
N TYR A 23 -22.58 -36.73 -14.12
CA TYR A 23 -22.05 -36.18 -15.39
C TYR A 23 -21.82 -37.25 -16.47
N ALA A 24 -21.49 -38.49 -16.09
CA ALA A 24 -21.34 -39.61 -17.03
C ALA A 24 -22.65 -39.95 -17.78
N ALA A 25 -23.79 -39.95 -17.09
CA ALA A 25 -25.09 -40.21 -17.74
C ALA A 25 -25.51 -39.08 -18.70
N MET A 26 -25.06 -37.84 -18.44
CA MET A 26 -25.28 -36.71 -19.34
C MET A 26 -24.39 -36.82 -20.60
N GLU A 27 -23.16 -37.31 -20.47
CA GLU A 27 -22.26 -37.59 -21.60
C GLU A 27 -22.84 -38.70 -22.50
N ASP A 28 -23.30 -39.80 -21.92
CA ASP A 28 -23.92 -40.92 -22.67
C ASP A 28 -25.17 -40.46 -23.45
N CYS A 29 -26.00 -39.61 -22.85
CA CYS A 29 -27.19 -39.06 -23.49
C CYS A 29 -26.83 -38.16 -24.70
N LEU A 30 -25.82 -37.30 -24.54
CA LEU A 30 -25.34 -36.45 -25.62
C LEU A 30 -24.70 -37.25 -26.75
N GLU A 31 -23.99 -38.34 -26.44
CA GLU A 31 -23.37 -39.21 -27.45
C GLU A 31 -24.44 -39.98 -28.25
N GLN A 32 -25.49 -40.48 -27.60
CA GLN A 32 -26.61 -41.12 -28.26
C GLN A 32 -27.37 -40.17 -29.20
N ASP A 33 -27.66 -38.95 -28.76
CA ASP A 33 -28.36 -37.97 -29.59
C ASP A 33 -27.47 -37.43 -30.73
N ALA A 34 -26.17 -37.23 -30.49
CA ALA A 34 -25.22 -36.91 -31.56
C ALA A 34 -25.16 -38.05 -32.60
N GLY A 35 -25.20 -39.31 -32.16
CA GLY A 35 -25.30 -40.48 -33.03
C GLY A 35 -26.57 -40.49 -33.90
N ARG A 36 -27.72 -40.13 -33.32
CA ARG A 36 -29.00 -40.02 -34.06
C ARG A 36 -28.97 -38.92 -35.12
N VAL A 37 -28.44 -37.75 -34.78
CA VAL A 37 -28.33 -36.62 -35.72
C VAL A 37 -27.37 -36.94 -36.87
N LYS A 38 -26.22 -37.58 -36.59
CA LYS A 38 -25.30 -38.07 -37.64
C LYS A 38 -25.97 -39.10 -38.56
N ALA A 39 -26.76 -40.03 -38.02
CA ALA A 39 -27.49 -41.01 -38.81
C ALA A 39 -28.55 -40.35 -39.72
N ALA A 40 -29.24 -39.29 -39.25
CA ALA A 40 -30.17 -38.51 -40.06
C ALA A 40 -29.46 -37.73 -41.19
N GLN A 41 -28.30 -37.14 -40.90
CA GLN A 41 -27.48 -36.45 -41.90
C GLN A 41 -27.01 -37.41 -43.01
N LEU A 42 -26.64 -38.64 -42.64
CA LEU A 42 -26.23 -39.67 -43.61
C LEU A 42 -27.39 -40.05 -44.55
N LYS A 43 -28.61 -40.16 -44.04
CA LYS A 43 -29.81 -40.43 -44.87
C LYS A 43 -30.07 -39.30 -45.86
N LEU A 44 -30.04 -38.05 -45.39
CA LEU A 44 -30.21 -36.87 -46.26
C LEU A 44 -29.10 -36.75 -47.31
N GLN A 45 -27.87 -37.19 -47.00
CA GLN A 45 -26.76 -37.22 -47.95
C GLN A 45 -27.00 -38.23 -49.08
N VAL A 46 -27.56 -39.40 -48.77
CA VAL A 46 -27.94 -40.41 -49.78
C VAL A 46 -29.09 -39.88 -50.65
N GLU A 47 -30.09 -39.23 -50.05
CA GLU A 47 -31.22 -38.63 -50.77
C GLU A 47 -30.80 -37.48 -51.68
N GLU A 48 -29.91 -36.59 -51.21
CA GLU A 48 -29.32 -35.53 -52.02
C GLU A 48 -28.53 -36.09 -53.20
N HIS A 49 -27.70 -37.11 -52.97
CA HIS A 49 -26.93 -37.75 -54.05
C HIS A 49 -27.86 -38.33 -55.12
N HIS A 50 -28.94 -39.01 -54.71
CA HIS A 50 -29.92 -39.54 -55.63
C HIS A 50 -30.66 -38.44 -56.42
N LEU A 51 -30.95 -37.29 -55.81
CA LEU A 51 -31.56 -36.15 -56.50
C LEU A 51 -30.60 -35.45 -57.46
N LEU A 52 -29.32 -35.29 -57.08
CA LEU A 52 -28.26 -34.75 -57.94
C LEU A 52 -28.05 -35.61 -59.18
N VAL A 53 -28.04 -36.94 -59.03
CA VAL A 53 -27.98 -37.88 -60.16
C VAL A 53 -29.17 -37.66 -61.09
N LYS A 54 -30.39 -37.52 -60.55
CA LYS A 54 -31.57 -37.24 -61.37
C LYS A 54 -31.54 -35.87 -62.05
N GLU A 55 -30.92 -34.86 -61.45
CA GLU A 55 -30.72 -33.54 -62.05
C GLU A 55 -29.68 -33.59 -63.19
N GLN A 56 -28.59 -34.34 -63.02
CA GLN A 56 -27.64 -34.59 -64.11
C GLN A 56 -28.29 -35.35 -65.26
N LEU A 57 -29.10 -36.38 -64.99
CA LEU A 57 -29.87 -37.09 -66.01
C LEU A 57 -30.83 -36.16 -66.77
N LYS A 58 -31.46 -35.19 -66.09
CA LYS A 58 -32.26 -34.14 -66.74
C LYS A 58 -31.42 -33.27 -67.67
N ARG A 59 -30.19 -32.91 -67.28
CA ARG A 59 -29.28 -32.13 -68.12
C ARG A 59 -28.88 -32.90 -69.38
N TYR A 60 -28.48 -34.16 -69.24
CA TYR A 60 -28.19 -35.02 -70.38
C TYR A 60 -29.42 -35.22 -71.28
N ALA A 61 -30.62 -35.34 -70.71
CA ALA A 61 -31.86 -35.43 -71.47
C ALA A 61 -32.20 -34.16 -72.27
N ARG A 62 -31.71 -32.98 -71.85
CA ARG A 62 -31.84 -31.71 -72.61
C ARG A 62 -30.81 -31.54 -73.71
N GLU A 63 -29.68 -32.23 -73.62
CA GLU A 63 -28.56 -32.19 -74.58
C GLU A 63 -28.69 -33.28 -75.68
N LEU A 64 -29.81 -34.01 -75.73
CA LEU A 64 -30.10 -35.03 -76.75
C LEU A 64 -30.67 -34.40 -78.03
N GLU A 65 -30.04 -34.68 -79.17
CA GLU A 65 -30.48 -34.28 -80.51
C GLU A 65 -30.88 -35.54 -81.33
N GLU A 66 -31.97 -35.46 -82.10
CA GLU A 66 -32.43 -36.59 -82.94
C GLU A 66 -31.39 -36.93 -84.01
N GLY A 67 -30.92 -38.20 -84.01
CA GLY A 67 -29.93 -38.71 -84.97
C GLY A 67 -28.48 -38.73 -84.48
N HIS A 68 -28.16 -38.16 -83.31
CA HIS A 68 -26.84 -38.26 -82.69
C HIS A 68 -26.81 -39.30 -81.55
N PRO A 69 -25.73 -40.10 -81.41
CA PRO A 69 -25.67 -41.16 -80.41
C PRO A 69 -25.60 -40.57 -78.99
N CYS A 70 -26.49 -41.03 -78.11
CA CYS A 70 -26.54 -40.57 -76.73
C CYS A 70 -25.22 -40.85 -75.97
N PRO A 71 -24.67 -39.87 -75.22
CA PRO A 71 -23.43 -40.05 -74.47
C PRO A 71 -23.51 -41.03 -73.29
N LEU A 72 -24.72 -41.43 -72.85
CA LEU A 72 -24.93 -42.39 -71.76
C LEU A 72 -25.16 -43.83 -72.25
N CYS A 73 -25.80 -44.03 -73.40
CA CYS A 73 -26.21 -45.38 -73.87
C CYS A 73 -25.94 -45.67 -75.35
N GLY A 74 -25.55 -44.69 -76.17
CA GLY A 74 -25.21 -44.85 -77.59
C GLY A 74 -26.39 -44.98 -78.57
N SER A 75 -27.64 -44.98 -78.09
CA SER A 75 -28.85 -45.05 -78.94
C SER A 75 -29.10 -43.73 -79.69
N THR A 76 -29.70 -43.81 -80.88
CA THR A 76 -30.06 -42.67 -81.74
C THR A 76 -31.54 -42.29 -81.68
N ASN A 77 -32.37 -43.03 -80.93
CA ASN A 77 -33.81 -42.79 -80.84
C ASN A 77 -34.34 -42.92 -79.39
N HIS A 78 -35.08 -41.92 -78.90
CA HIS A 78 -35.58 -41.83 -77.50
C HIS A 78 -37.06 -41.39 -77.47
N PRO A 79 -38.01 -42.34 -77.43
CA PRO A 79 -39.45 -42.02 -77.50
C PRO A 79 -40.03 -41.40 -76.22
N GLU A 80 -39.36 -41.53 -75.07
CA GLU A 80 -39.84 -40.99 -73.78
C GLU A 80 -38.70 -40.24 -73.08
N ILE A 81 -38.64 -38.92 -73.28
CA ILE A 81 -37.60 -38.05 -72.72
C ILE A 81 -37.96 -37.69 -71.27
N TYR A 82 -37.03 -37.93 -70.34
CA TYR A 82 -37.21 -37.64 -68.92
C TYR A 82 -37.45 -36.14 -68.65
N ARG A 83 -38.65 -35.78 -68.19
CA ARG A 83 -39.03 -34.42 -67.79
C ARG A 83 -39.51 -34.44 -66.33
N SER A 84 -38.75 -33.80 -65.43
CA SER A 84 -39.17 -33.61 -64.04
C SER A 84 -38.84 -32.18 -63.61
N ASP A 85 -39.82 -31.45 -63.06
CA ASP A 85 -39.72 -29.99 -62.84
C ASP A 85 -39.57 -29.54 -61.38
N ASP A 86 -39.45 -30.45 -60.40
CA ASP A 86 -39.48 -30.09 -58.97
C ASP A 86 -38.20 -30.40 -58.16
N GLN A 87 -37.15 -30.90 -58.81
CA GLN A 87 -35.92 -31.36 -58.12
C GLN A 87 -35.15 -30.23 -57.41
N GLY A 88 -35.16 -29.00 -57.97
CA GLY A 88 -34.47 -27.86 -57.36
C GLY A 88 -35.06 -27.44 -56.01
N LYS A 89 -36.40 -27.51 -55.84
CA LYS A 89 -37.05 -27.22 -54.55
C LYS A 89 -36.78 -28.31 -53.51
N GLN A 90 -36.67 -29.56 -53.94
CA GLN A 90 -36.32 -30.68 -53.07
C GLN A 90 -34.86 -30.60 -52.60
N LEU A 91 -33.93 -30.24 -53.48
CA LEU A 91 -32.52 -30.01 -53.13
C LEU A 91 -32.35 -28.86 -52.14
N GLN A 92 -33.10 -27.75 -52.31
CA GLN A 92 -33.11 -26.65 -51.34
C GLN A 92 -33.62 -27.09 -49.96
N ARG A 93 -34.72 -27.86 -49.90
CA ARG A 93 -35.23 -28.40 -48.63
C ARG A 93 -34.22 -29.29 -47.92
N ILE A 94 -33.53 -30.16 -48.66
CA ILE A 94 -32.49 -31.03 -48.08
C ILE A 94 -31.29 -30.20 -47.61
N ALA A 95 -30.90 -29.15 -48.34
CA ALA A 95 -29.83 -28.25 -47.91
C ALA A 95 -30.19 -27.51 -46.61
N ASP A 96 -31.42 -27.00 -46.49
CA ASP A 96 -31.92 -26.34 -45.28
C ASP A 96 -31.97 -27.32 -44.09
N GLU A 97 -32.42 -28.55 -44.32
CA GLU A 97 -32.52 -29.58 -43.28
C GLU A 97 -31.15 -30.06 -42.82
N LYS A 98 -30.18 -30.21 -43.74
CA LYS A 98 -28.78 -30.50 -43.39
C LYS A 98 -28.15 -29.38 -42.57
N ASN A 99 -28.37 -28.12 -42.96
CA ASN A 99 -27.86 -26.98 -42.21
C ASN A 99 -28.45 -26.94 -40.79
N ARG A 100 -29.73 -27.30 -40.64
CA ARG A 100 -30.38 -27.45 -39.33
C ARG A 100 -29.76 -28.58 -38.50
N LEU A 101 -29.51 -29.76 -39.07
CA LEU A 101 -28.86 -30.87 -38.36
C LEU A 101 -27.40 -30.54 -38.00
N GLU A 102 -26.69 -29.79 -38.85
CA GLU A 102 -25.33 -29.32 -38.59
C GLU A 102 -25.29 -28.33 -37.41
N GLN A 103 -26.24 -27.40 -37.36
CA GLN A 103 -26.42 -26.51 -36.20
C GLN A 103 -26.73 -27.29 -34.91
N GLN A 104 -27.55 -28.34 -34.99
CA GLN A 104 -27.83 -29.22 -33.86
C GLN A 104 -26.58 -29.98 -33.39
N LEU A 105 -25.76 -30.51 -34.30
CA LEU A 105 -24.49 -31.16 -33.96
C LEU A 105 -23.52 -30.20 -33.27
N ASN A 106 -23.41 -28.97 -33.77
CA ASN A 106 -22.58 -27.94 -33.15
C ASN A 106 -23.06 -27.59 -31.73
N HIS A 107 -24.37 -27.54 -31.52
CA HIS A 107 -24.95 -27.33 -30.18
C HIS A 107 -24.66 -28.51 -29.23
N LEU A 108 -24.83 -29.75 -29.70
CA LEU A 108 -24.51 -30.96 -28.92
C LEU A 108 -23.01 -31.05 -28.57
N ALA A 109 -22.13 -30.69 -29.51
CA ALA A 109 -20.69 -30.64 -29.28
C ALA A 109 -20.32 -29.57 -28.23
N TRP A 110 -20.97 -28.41 -28.26
CA TRP A 110 -20.80 -27.38 -27.25
C TRP A 110 -21.25 -27.86 -25.86
N LEU A 111 -22.42 -28.50 -25.76
CA LEU A 111 -22.93 -29.07 -24.51
C LEU A 111 -21.98 -30.16 -23.95
N SER A 112 -21.48 -31.06 -24.80
CA SER A 112 -20.52 -32.09 -24.40
C SER A 112 -19.25 -31.49 -23.78
N LYS A 113 -18.71 -30.44 -24.40
CA LYS A 113 -17.55 -29.71 -23.87
C LYS A 113 -17.83 -29.07 -22.50
N GLN A 114 -19.03 -28.51 -22.30
CA GLN A 114 -19.43 -27.93 -21.00
C GLN A 114 -19.55 -28.99 -19.91
N VAL A 115 -20.17 -30.14 -20.21
CA VAL A 115 -20.32 -31.26 -19.28
C VAL A 115 -18.96 -31.81 -18.87
N THR A 116 -18.05 -32.00 -19.83
CA THR A 116 -16.67 -32.47 -19.58
C THR A 116 -15.88 -31.49 -18.68
N LEU A 117 -16.01 -30.19 -18.94
CA LEU A 117 -15.36 -29.14 -18.14
C LEU A 117 -15.89 -29.12 -16.69
N LEU A 118 -17.19 -29.31 -16.51
CA LEU A 118 -17.78 -29.36 -15.16
C LEU A 118 -17.42 -30.64 -14.42
N ARG A 119 -17.30 -31.77 -15.12
CA ARG A 119 -16.83 -33.04 -14.56
C ARG A 119 -15.40 -32.90 -14.02
N SER A 120 -14.47 -32.41 -14.84
CA SER A 120 -13.07 -32.21 -14.42
C SER A 120 -12.94 -31.24 -13.24
N ARG A 121 -13.71 -30.14 -13.23
CA ARG A 121 -13.76 -29.21 -12.09
C ARG A 121 -14.28 -29.88 -10.81
N ARG A 122 -15.24 -30.80 -10.92
CA ARG A 122 -15.78 -31.53 -9.76
C ARG A 122 -14.76 -32.51 -9.19
N GLU A 123 -14.04 -33.20 -10.05
CA GLU A 123 -12.99 -34.14 -9.69
C GLU A 123 -11.85 -33.42 -8.95
N GLN A 124 -11.33 -32.34 -9.53
CA GLN A 124 -10.32 -31.48 -8.88
C GLN A 124 -10.77 -30.94 -7.52
N ALA A 125 -12.02 -30.47 -7.42
CA ALA A 125 -12.57 -29.98 -6.16
C ALA A 125 -12.71 -31.10 -5.10
N GLY A 126 -12.98 -32.33 -5.54
CA GLY A 126 -13.03 -33.51 -4.68
C GLY A 126 -11.65 -33.86 -4.12
N GLU A 127 -10.65 -33.96 -4.99
CA GLU A 127 -9.25 -34.22 -4.61
C GLU A 127 -8.73 -33.18 -3.61
N HIS A 128 -8.95 -31.89 -3.89
CA HIS A 128 -8.57 -30.82 -2.95
C HIS A 128 -9.30 -30.95 -1.61
N ARG A 129 -10.60 -31.27 -1.61
CA ARG A 129 -11.36 -31.44 -0.37
C ARG A 129 -10.79 -32.56 0.48
N ASP A 130 -10.45 -33.68 -0.13
CA ASP A 130 -9.92 -34.85 0.57
C ASP A 130 -8.49 -34.60 1.08
N GLU A 131 -7.67 -33.88 0.31
CA GLU A 131 -6.35 -33.41 0.74
C GLU A 131 -6.45 -32.50 1.98
N TRP A 132 -7.32 -31.49 1.95
CA TRP A 132 -7.55 -30.58 3.07
C TRP A 132 -8.13 -31.30 4.29
N CYS A 133 -9.04 -32.25 4.10
CA CYS A 133 -9.57 -33.07 5.19
C CYS A 133 -8.46 -33.93 5.83
N GLY A 134 -7.57 -34.50 5.02
CA GLY A 134 -6.40 -35.25 5.48
C GLY A 134 -5.42 -34.38 6.28
N LYS A 135 -5.11 -33.18 5.78
CA LYS A 135 -4.27 -32.19 6.50
C LYS A 135 -4.90 -31.77 7.83
N GLY A 136 -6.21 -31.50 7.85
CA GLY A 136 -6.96 -31.15 9.06
C GLY A 136 -6.89 -32.24 10.12
N LYS A 137 -7.15 -33.50 9.75
CA LYS A 137 -7.05 -34.65 10.67
C LYS A 137 -5.65 -34.79 11.28
N LYS A 138 -4.60 -34.66 10.46
CA LYS A 138 -3.19 -34.71 10.93
C LYS A 138 -2.88 -33.58 11.91
N LEU A 139 -3.36 -32.35 11.63
CA LEU A 139 -3.13 -31.21 12.51
C LEU A 139 -3.86 -31.37 13.84
N GLN A 140 -5.09 -31.87 13.80
CA GLN A 140 -5.88 -32.12 15.00
C GLN A 140 -5.27 -33.22 15.87
N GLN A 141 -4.72 -34.26 15.26
CA GLN A 141 -3.96 -35.29 15.96
C GLN A 141 -2.71 -34.70 16.63
N LYS A 142 -1.94 -33.85 15.94
CA LYS A 142 -0.79 -33.15 16.53
C LYS A 142 -1.18 -32.23 17.70
N ILE A 143 -2.30 -31.53 17.61
CA ILE A 143 -2.82 -30.69 18.71
C ILE A 143 -3.18 -31.56 19.90
N THR A 144 -3.88 -32.67 19.67
CA THR A 144 -4.29 -33.61 20.72
C THR A 144 -3.06 -34.24 21.40
N ASP A 145 -2.06 -34.64 20.62
CA ASP A 145 -0.80 -35.17 21.13
C ASP A 145 -0.01 -34.11 21.93
N HIS A 146 0.01 -32.85 21.47
CA HIS A 146 0.67 -31.75 22.16
C HIS A 146 -0.01 -31.45 23.51
N MET A 147 -1.34 -31.37 23.52
CA MET A 147 -2.13 -31.17 24.74
C MET A 147 -1.97 -32.34 25.72
N GLY A 148 -1.93 -33.58 25.23
CA GLY A 148 -1.74 -34.76 26.09
C GLY A 148 -0.32 -34.89 26.66
N ARG A 149 0.69 -34.28 26.03
CA ARG A 149 2.07 -34.22 26.56
C ARG A 149 2.27 -33.10 27.58
N PHE A 150 1.42 -32.08 27.58
CA PHE A 150 1.52 -30.98 28.52
C PHE A 150 0.77 -31.32 29.80
N HIS A 151 1.52 -31.79 30.80
CA HIS A 151 1.01 -32.08 32.14
C HIS A 151 1.82 -31.28 33.16
N TRP A 152 1.17 -30.35 33.84
CA TRP A 152 1.73 -29.53 34.91
C TRP A 152 1.02 -29.89 36.23
N ASP A 153 1.58 -30.85 36.96
CA ASP A 153 0.99 -31.42 38.19
C ASP A 153 0.75 -30.42 39.33
N LYS A 154 1.54 -29.33 39.40
CA LYS A 154 1.62 -28.48 40.59
C LYS A 154 0.81 -27.17 40.53
N TYR A 155 0.38 -26.73 39.36
CA TYR A 155 -0.25 -25.41 39.18
C TYR A 155 -1.33 -25.50 38.10
N HIS A 156 -2.48 -26.06 38.47
CA HIS A 156 -3.58 -26.28 37.55
C HIS A 156 -4.44 -25.03 37.38
N GLU A 157 -4.44 -24.14 38.36
CA GLU A 157 -5.15 -22.87 38.34
C GLU A 157 -4.18 -21.68 38.19
N GLU A 158 -4.61 -20.66 37.43
CA GLU A 158 -3.82 -19.43 37.22
C GLU A 158 -3.52 -18.71 38.54
N GLU A 159 -4.43 -18.81 39.52
CA GLU A 159 -4.24 -18.27 40.86
C GLU A 159 -3.11 -19.00 41.63
N GLU A 160 -3.03 -20.33 41.54
CA GLU A 160 -1.97 -21.12 42.18
C GLU A 160 -0.59 -20.79 41.60
N LEU A 161 -0.51 -20.61 40.28
CA LEU A 161 0.71 -20.22 39.60
C LEU A 161 1.14 -18.81 39.99
N ASN A 162 0.21 -17.85 40.01
CA ASN A 162 0.50 -16.47 40.41
C ASN A 162 0.91 -16.38 41.88
N ASN A 163 0.29 -17.15 42.77
CA ASN A 163 0.69 -17.24 44.16
C ASN A 163 2.11 -17.82 44.31
N ALA A 164 2.47 -18.83 43.52
CA ALA A 164 3.83 -19.37 43.53
C ALA A 164 4.86 -18.33 43.06
N PHE A 165 4.55 -17.54 42.03
CA PHE A 165 5.43 -16.44 41.61
C PHE A 165 5.58 -15.35 42.68
N LEU A 166 4.51 -15.04 43.41
CA LEU A 166 4.56 -14.10 44.53
C LEU A 166 5.44 -14.62 45.68
N GLU A 167 5.33 -15.91 46.02
CA GLU A 167 6.17 -16.52 47.05
C GLU A 167 7.65 -16.58 46.64
N VAL A 168 7.95 -16.93 45.38
CA VAL A 168 9.33 -16.87 44.86
C VAL A 168 9.89 -15.46 44.98
N LYS A 169 9.12 -14.44 44.61
CA LYS A 169 9.56 -13.04 44.71
C LYS A 169 9.85 -12.62 46.16
N LYS A 170 9.02 -13.03 47.12
CA LYS A 170 9.28 -12.79 48.55
C LYS A 170 10.56 -13.47 49.03
N ILE A 171 10.79 -14.71 48.60
CA ILE A 171 12.00 -15.47 48.95
C ILE A 171 13.24 -14.80 48.35
N GLU A 172 13.19 -14.34 47.10
CA GLU A 172 14.29 -13.60 46.46
C GLU A 172 14.61 -12.29 47.21
N GLU A 173 13.59 -11.50 47.56
CA GLU A 173 13.76 -10.27 48.34
C GLU A 173 14.34 -10.54 49.74
N ALA A 174 13.89 -11.61 50.41
CA ALA A 174 14.41 -12.00 51.72
C ALA A 174 15.86 -12.48 51.65
N THR A 175 16.19 -13.28 50.62
CA THR A 175 17.55 -13.80 50.40
C THR A 175 18.52 -12.66 50.12
N SER A 176 18.14 -11.72 49.24
CA SER A 176 18.98 -10.56 48.92
C SER A 176 19.28 -9.68 50.15
N ARG A 177 18.28 -9.45 51.03
CA ARG A 177 18.51 -8.71 52.30
C ARG A 177 19.47 -9.44 53.24
N GLN A 178 19.37 -10.77 53.33
CA GLN A 178 20.28 -11.56 54.16
C GLN A 178 21.70 -11.57 53.61
N GLU A 179 21.86 -11.66 52.29
CA GLU A 179 23.18 -11.57 51.64
C GLU A 179 23.85 -10.21 51.88
N GLU A 180 23.08 -9.12 51.82
CA GLU A 180 23.58 -7.77 52.07
C GLU A 180 24.01 -7.58 53.53
N ALA A 181 23.20 -8.06 54.49
CA ALA A 181 23.53 -8.04 55.91
C ALA A 181 24.76 -8.91 56.24
N LEU A 182 24.89 -10.08 55.62
CA LEU A 182 26.05 -10.95 55.77
C LEU A 182 27.31 -10.27 55.23
N SER A 183 27.23 -9.62 54.07
CA SER A 183 28.35 -8.89 53.48
C SER A 183 28.83 -7.76 54.39
N GLN A 184 27.91 -6.98 54.97
CA GLN A 184 28.27 -5.90 55.89
C GLN A 184 28.94 -6.42 57.16
N THR A 185 28.39 -7.49 57.74
CA THR A 185 28.93 -8.11 58.96
C THR A 185 30.32 -8.70 58.71
N THR A 186 30.54 -9.33 57.55
CA THR A 186 31.84 -9.89 57.17
C THR A 186 32.89 -8.80 57.02
N SER A 187 32.54 -7.67 56.39
CA SER A 187 33.45 -6.53 56.25
C SER A 187 33.83 -5.91 57.60
N GLN A 188 32.89 -5.80 58.55
CA GLN A 188 33.19 -5.32 59.89
C GLN A 188 34.12 -6.27 60.64
N LEU A 189 33.91 -7.58 60.52
CA LEU A 189 34.76 -8.59 61.14
C LEU A 189 36.21 -8.51 60.61
N GLU A 190 36.39 -8.40 59.29
CA GLU A 190 37.72 -8.25 58.67
C GLU A 190 38.45 -7.00 59.18
N GLN A 191 37.71 -5.89 59.35
CA GLN A 191 38.28 -4.65 59.86
C GLN A 191 38.75 -4.78 61.32
N GLU A 192 37.95 -5.42 62.17
CA GLU A 192 38.32 -5.67 63.58
C GLU A 192 39.48 -6.66 63.71
N GLU A 193 39.54 -7.70 62.87
CA GLU A 193 40.69 -8.61 62.85
C GLU A 193 41.98 -7.89 62.44
N SER A 194 41.92 -7.00 61.45
CA SER A 194 43.07 -6.18 61.04
C SER A 194 43.52 -5.23 62.16
N ASN A 195 42.58 -4.62 62.89
CA ASN A 195 42.89 -3.75 64.02
C ASN A 195 43.58 -4.55 65.15
N ARG A 196 43.05 -5.74 65.46
CA ARG A 196 43.60 -6.63 66.49
C ARG A 196 45.06 -7.00 66.18
N GLU A 197 45.37 -7.38 64.95
CA GLU A 197 46.73 -7.76 64.56
C GLU A 197 47.69 -6.57 64.64
N ARG A 198 47.24 -5.37 64.22
CA ARG A 198 48.02 -4.14 64.32
C ARG A 198 48.36 -3.79 65.76
N TYR A 199 47.40 -3.87 66.67
CA TYR A 199 47.63 -3.58 68.09
C TYR A 199 48.52 -4.63 68.76
N ARG A 200 48.37 -5.91 68.38
CA ARG A 200 49.22 -6.99 68.89
C ARG A 200 50.69 -6.78 68.51
N SER A 201 50.97 -6.45 67.25
CA SER A 201 52.33 -6.19 66.78
C SER A 201 52.99 -5.01 67.51
N ALA A 202 52.25 -3.92 67.73
CA ALA A 202 52.74 -2.75 68.47
C ALA A 202 53.11 -3.10 69.93
N LEU A 203 52.29 -3.91 70.61
CA LEU A 203 52.57 -4.36 71.97
C LEU A 203 53.82 -5.25 72.07
N GLU A 204 54.04 -6.12 71.07
CA GLU A 204 55.25 -6.95 71.00
C GLU A 204 56.52 -6.10 70.82
N GLN A 205 56.46 -5.05 69.99
CA GLN A 205 57.59 -4.13 69.81
C GLN A 205 57.95 -3.40 71.11
N ILE A 206 56.96 -2.91 71.84
CA ILE A 206 57.16 -2.23 73.12
C ILE A 206 57.79 -3.18 74.15
N ARG A 207 57.30 -4.43 74.25
CA ARG A 207 57.87 -5.43 75.17
C ARG A 207 59.34 -5.72 74.84
N ASN A 208 59.66 -5.95 73.58
CA ASN A 208 61.03 -6.23 73.17
C ASN A 208 61.95 -5.03 73.47
N GLY A 209 61.51 -3.81 73.19
CA GLY A 209 62.25 -2.59 73.53
C GLY A 209 62.54 -2.47 75.03
N LEU A 210 61.55 -2.77 75.88
CA LEU A 210 61.71 -2.73 77.33
C LEU A 210 62.77 -3.74 77.82
N THR A 211 62.75 -4.97 77.30
CA THR A 211 63.73 -6.00 77.69
C THR A 211 65.17 -5.64 77.28
N VAL A 212 65.35 -4.98 76.13
CA VAL A 212 66.67 -4.48 75.71
C VAL A 212 67.16 -3.38 76.66
N GLN A 213 66.29 -2.45 77.05
CA GLN A 213 66.68 -1.38 77.97
C GLN A 213 67.00 -1.92 79.38
N GLU A 214 66.20 -2.85 79.91
CA GLU A 214 66.46 -3.48 81.20
C GLU A 214 67.81 -4.20 81.23
N THR A 215 68.13 -4.97 80.19
CA THR A 215 69.43 -5.68 80.09
C THR A 215 70.60 -4.71 79.99
N THR A 216 70.49 -3.63 79.22
CA THR A 216 71.54 -2.60 79.16
C THR A 216 71.77 -1.91 80.50
N LEU A 217 70.70 -1.61 81.26
CA LEU A 217 70.81 -1.01 82.59
C LEU A 217 71.54 -1.91 83.59
N THR A 218 71.26 -3.22 83.59
CA THR A 218 72.01 -4.17 84.43
C THR A 218 73.48 -4.21 84.07
N THR A 219 73.81 -4.22 82.77
CA THR A 219 75.21 -4.29 82.32
C THR A 219 75.99 -3.03 82.72
N LEU A 220 75.39 -1.84 82.54
CA LEU A 220 75.99 -0.57 82.94
C LEU A 220 76.18 -0.45 84.47
N ARG A 221 75.26 -1.01 85.26
CA ARG A 221 75.40 -1.04 86.73
C ARG A 221 76.56 -1.92 87.19
N GLU A 222 76.81 -3.04 86.52
CA GLU A 222 77.92 -3.93 86.84
C GLU A 222 79.29 -3.35 86.45
N GLN A 223 79.32 -2.40 85.51
CA GLN A 223 80.54 -1.72 85.03
C GLN A 223 80.95 -0.51 85.88
N LEU A 224 80.23 -0.17 86.96
CA LEU A 224 80.61 0.91 87.87
C LEU A 224 81.77 0.45 88.77
N GLU A 225 83.01 0.77 88.39
CA GLU A 225 84.19 0.57 89.22
C GLU A 225 84.30 1.62 90.34
N ILE A 226 84.64 1.16 91.55
CA ILE A 226 84.92 2.02 92.70
C ILE A 226 86.43 2.25 92.74
N ILE A 227 86.83 3.49 92.43
CA ILE A 227 88.24 3.89 92.42
C ILE A 227 88.80 3.82 93.86
N HIS A 228 89.84 3.02 94.07
CA HIS A 228 90.48 2.85 95.37
C HIS A 228 91.68 3.81 95.52
N PRO A 229 91.72 4.65 96.58
CA PRO A 229 92.78 5.66 96.76
C PRO A 229 94.21 5.10 96.87
N ASP A 230 94.38 3.81 97.13
CA ASP A 230 95.68 3.16 97.29
C ASP A 230 96.42 2.92 95.96
N GLU A 231 95.71 2.91 94.82
CA GLU A 231 96.28 2.65 93.49
C GLU A 231 97.08 3.84 92.93
N TYR A 232 96.86 5.05 93.46
CA TYR A 232 97.50 6.29 92.99
C TYR A 232 98.75 6.68 93.81
N ARG A 233 99.17 5.83 94.74
CA ARG A 233 100.25 6.17 95.69
C ARG A 233 101.64 6.22 95.04
N GLU A 234 101.82 5.58 93.89
CA GLU A 234 103.07 5.54 93.10
C GLU A 234 102.96 6.26 91.74
N ALA A 235 101.81 6.83 91.39
CA ALA A 235 101.56 7.45 90.09
C ALA A 235 102.09 8.90 90.00
N GLY A 236 102.59 9.29 88.82
CA GLY A 236 103.08 10.66 88.57
C GLY A 236 101.94 11.67 88.42
N LEU A 237 102.19 12.93 88.80
CA LEU A 237 101.19 14.01 88.77
C LEU A 237 100.55 14.21 87.38
N GLU A 238 101.31 14.02 86.29
CA GLU A 238 100.81 14.13 84.91
C GLU A 238 99.88 12.96 84.50
N GLU A 239 100.13 11.74 85.00
CA GLU A 239 99.28 10.58 84.72
C GLU A 239 97.94 10.71 85.44
N ILE A 240 97.97 11.13 86.71
CA ILE A 240 96.77 11.41 87.50
C ILE A 240 95.93 12.52 86.84
N GLU A 241 96.56 13.58 86.32
CA GLU A 241 95.85 14.69 85.71
C GLU A 241 95.23 14.32 84.34
N LYS A 242 95.88 13.40 83.59
CA LYS A 242 95.34 12.85 82.35
C LYS A 242 94.16 11.91 82.60
N GLU A 243 94.25 11.05 83.61
CA GLU A 243 93.17 10.15 84.01
C GLU A 243 91.98 10.94 84.58
N ARG A 244 92.24 12.00 85.38
CA ARG A 244 91.21 12.95 85.82
C ARG A 244 90.50 13.62 84.65
N GLN A 245 91.23 14.04 83.62
CA GLN A 245 90.62 14.64 82.42
C GLN A 245 89.78 13.63 81.64
N GLN A 246 90.24 12.38 81.50
CA GLN A 246 89.45 11.31 80.88
C GLN A 246 88.17 11.04 81.68
N LEU A 247 88.27 10.86 83.01
CA LEU A 247 87.13 10.62 83.88
C LEU A 247 86.14 11.80 83.88
N LEU A 248 86.63 13.05 83.82
CA LEU A 248 85.76 14.23 83.69
C LEU A 248 85.02 14.26 82.35
N GLN A 249 85.66 13.83 81.26
CA GLN A 249 85.05 13.77 79.94
C GLN A 249 84.04 12.62 79.85
N GLU A 250 84.35 11.46 80.43
CA GLU A 250 83.43 10.33 80.57
C GLU A 250 82.25 10.70 81.47
N GLN A 251 82.49 11.43 82.56
CA GLN A 251 81.43 11.95 83.43
C GLN A 251 80.49 12.90 82.67
N GLN A 252 81.03 13.81 81.85
CA GLN A 252 80.20 14.70 81.04
C GLN A 252 79.32 13.92 80.05
N GLN A 253 79.88 12.95 79.33
CA GLN A 253 79.13 12.11 78.40
C GLN A 253 78.07 11.27 79.13
N LEU A 254 78.40 10.71 80.29
CA LEU A 254 77.46 9.93 81.09
C LEU A 254 76.30 10.78 81.63
N VAL A 255 76.56 12.04 82.01
CA VAL A 255 75.53 12.98 82.47
C VAL A 255 74.59 13.35 81.32
N GLU A 256 75.10 13.64 80.12
CA GLU A 256 74.27 13.90 78.94
C GLU A 256 73.40 12.68 78.58
N GLU A 257 73.98 11.47 78.56
CA GLU A 257 73.21 10.25 78.33
C GLU A 257 72.17 9.98 79.42
N TYR A 258 72.48 10.29 80.68
CA TYR A 258 71.54 10.13 81.78
C TYR A 258 70.36 11.10 81.66
N GLU A 259 70.61 12.36 81.30
CA GLU A 259 69.56 13.35 81.06
C GLU A 259 68.66 12.92 79.88
N GLU A 260 69.23 12.49 78.76
CA GLU A 260 68.44 11.99 77.62
C GLU A 260 67.61 10.75 77.95
N LYS A 261 68.19 9.77 78.64
CA LYS A 261 67.48 8.54 79.05
C LYS A 261 66.42 8.82 80.11
N SER A 262 66.68 9.76 81.03
CA SER A 262 65.70 10.21 82.04
C SER A 262 64.50 10.88 81.37
N ASP A 263 64.72 11.75 80.39
CA ASP A 263 63.66 12.40 79.63
C ASP A 263 62.84 11.40 78.81
N LEU A 264 63.49 10.42 78.18
CA LEU A 264 62.83 9.34 77.46
C LEU A 264 61.98 8.47 78.39
N LEU A 265 62.52 8.11 79.56
CA LEU A 265 61.80 7.35 80.59
C LEU A 265 60.58 8.13 81.08
N GLN A 266 60.70 9.44 81.29
CA GLN A 266 59.58 10.27 81.71
C GLN A 266 58.47 10.32 80.65
N LYS A 267 58.82 10.40 79.35
CA LYS A 267 57.86 10.34 78.24
C LYS A 267 57.15 8.99 78.18
N GLN A 268 57.90 7.89 78.20
CA GLN A 268 57.33 6.54 78.17
C GLN A 268 56.47 6.23 79.39
N THR A 269 56.84 6.74 80.57
CA THR A 269 56.04 6.59 81.79
C THR A 269 54.70 7.30 81.64
N ARG A 270 54.67 8.53 81.08
CA ARG A 270 53.42 9.25 80.80
C ARG A 270 52.52 8.51 79.81
N GLU A 271 53.09 7.92 78.76
CA GLU A 271 52.34 7.10 77.79
C GLU A 271 51.77 5.83 78.43
N LYS A 272 52.58 5.14 79.24
CA LYS A 272 52.13 3.97 80.01
C LYS A 272 50.99 4.33 80.97
N ASP A 273 51.10 5.43 81.69
CA ASP A 273 50.08 5.88 82.64
C ASP A 273 48.78 6.24 81.91
N ALA A 274 48.85 6.91 80.75
CA ALA A 274 47.70 7.20 79.92
C ALA A 274 47.01 5.92 79.40
N LEU A 275 47.78 4.96 78.87
CA LEU A 275 47.25 3.67 78.41
C LEU A 275 46.67 2.83 79.55
N SER A 276 47.32 2.80 80.72
CA SER A 276 46.83 2.07 81.88
C SER A 276 45.52 2.66 82.41
N SER A 277 45.38 3.99 82.38
CA SER A 277 44.16 4.69 82.75
C SER A 277 43.02 4.38 81.79
N ALA A 278 43.28 4.40 80.47
CA ALA A 278 42.30 4.00 79.46
C ALA A 278 41.85 2.54 79.62
N LEU A 279 42.80 1.63 79.89
CA LEU A 279 42.50 0.21 80.10
C LEU A 279 41.70 -0.02 81.39
N GLN A 280 41.96 0.77 82.44
CA GLN A 280 41.20 0.73 83.68
C GLN A 280 39.76 1.24 83.50
N ILE A 281 39.54 2.26 82.67
CA ILE A 281 38.20 2.75 82.31
C ILE A 281 37.44 1.66 81.54
N ASN A 282 38.04 1.11 80.48
CA ASN A 282 37.42 0.04 79.69
C ASN A 282 37.08 -1.20 80.53
N ASN A 283 37.95 -1.58 81.47
CA ASN A 283 37.65 -2.69 82.39
C ASN A 283 36.49 -2.37 83.34
N ARG A 284 36.36 -1.12 83.81
CA ARG A 284 35.20 -0.71 84.61
C ARG A 284 33.91 -0.76 83.79
N GLU A 285 33.94 -0.29 82.54
CA GLU A 285 32.80 -0.38 81.62
C GLU A 285 32.43 -1.84 81.34
N LEU A 286 33.41 -2.70 81.07
CA LEU A 286 33.17 -4.13 80.86
C LEU A 286 32.52 -4.78 82.08
N VAL A 287 33.00 -4.48 83.29
CA VAL A 287 32.40 -4.99 84.53
C VAL A 287 30.99 -4.45 84.71
N GLN A 288 30.74 -3.16 84.40
CA GLN A 288 29.39 -2.59 84.45
C GLN A 288 28.45 -3.30 83.47
N GLU A 289 28.86 -3.51 82.23
CA GLU A 289 28.07 -4.25 81.23
C GLU A 289 27.84 -5.71 81.65
N GLN A 290 28.85 -6.39 82.20
CA GLN A 290 28.67 -7.75 82.74
C GLN A 290 27.67 -7.77 83.89
N THR A 291 27.75 -6.84 84.84
CA THR A 291 26.77 -6.76 85.94
C THR A 291 25.38 -6.38 85.43
N ALA A 292 25.28 -5.57 84.37
CA ALA A 292 24.01 -5.23 83.74
C ALA A 292 23.40 -6.47 83.07
N ILE A 293 24.19 -7.23 82.32
CA ILE A 293 23.79 -8.50 81.70
C ILE A 293 23.34 -9.50 82.76
N GLU A 294 24.11 -9.70 83.83
CA GLU A 294 23.72 -10.57 84.95
C GLU A 294 22.41 -10.12 85.60
N SER A 295 22.24 -8.81 85.81
CA SER A 295 21.00 -8.27 86.39
C SER A 295 19.80 -8.45 85.45
N LEU A 296 20.00 -8.30 84.13
CA LEU A 296 18.99 -8.52 83.10
C LEU A 296 18.62 -10.00 83.00
N GLN A 297 19.61 -10.91 83.05
CA GLN A 297 19.36 -12.35 83.09
C GLN A 297 18.57 -12.72 84.34
N GLN A 298 18.94 -12.18 85.50
CA GLN A 298 18.21 -12.43 86.74
C GLN A 298 16.77 -11.90 86.66
N GLN A 299 16.55 -10.72 86.08
CA GLN A 299 15.20 -10.18 85.85
C GLN A 299 14.40 -11.03 84.86
N ILE A 300 15.03 -11.49 83.78
CA ILE A 300 14.41 -12.38 82.80
C ILE A 300 14.00 -13.70 83.46
N ASP A 301 14.87 -14.29 84.28
CA ASP A 301 14.59 -15.54 85.01
C ASP A 301 13.47 -15.35 86.04
N GLU A 302 13.44 -14.21 86.75
CA GLU A 302 12.36 -13.84 87.69
C GLU A 302 11.01 -13.65 86.99
N GLU A 303 10.98 -13.00 85.83
CA GLU A 303 9.75 -12.82 85.04
C GLU A 303 9.30 -14.13 84.39
N LEU A 304 10.23 -14.97 83.91
CA LEU A 304 9.93 -16.31 83.42
C LEU A 304 9.28 -17.17 84.50
N ALA A 305 9.80 -17.13 85.73
CA ALA A 305 9.24 -17.87 86.87
C ALA A 305 7.80 -17.44 87.23
N LYS A 306 7.39 -16.20 86.88
CA LYS A 306 6.01 -15.72 87.07
C LYS A 306 5.07 -16.16 85.95
N THR A 307 5.60 -16.68 84.85
CA THR A 307 4.84 -17.12 83.67
C THR A 307 4.79 -18.65 83.55
N SER A 308 4.02 -19.15 82.59
CA SER A 308 3.82 -20.60 82.36
C SER A 308 4.88 -21.22 81.43
N PHE A 309 5.83 -20.44 80.94
CA PHE A 309 6.81 -20.86 79.94
C PHE A 309 7.98 -21.62 80.59
N LYS A 310 8.47 -22.67 79.93
CA LYS A 310 9.47 -23.57 80.53
C LYS A 310 10.90 -23.09 80.33
N ASP A 311 11.20 -22.40 79.24
CA ASP A 311 12.53 -21.84 78.97
C ASP A 311 12.50 -20.58 78.08
N LEU A 312 13.64 -19.89 78.02
CA LEU A 312 13.87 -18.73 77.15
C LEU A 312 13.72 -19.06 75.66
N GLY A 313 13.97 -20.30 75.25
CA GLY A 313 13.85 -20.78 73.88
C GLY A 313 12.41 -20.88 73.41
N GLU A 314 11.47 -21.26 74.28
CA GLU A 314 10.02 -21.30 74.02
C GLU A 314 9.49 -19.86 73.82
N VAL A 315 9.95 -18.90 74.64
CA VAL A 315 9.65 -17.47 74.46
C VAL A 315 10.27 -16.93 73.17
N ARG A 316 11.52 -17.30 72.85
CA ARG A 316 12.19 -16.87 71.61
C ARG A 316 11.53 -17.47 70.38
N ALA A 317 11.04 -18.71 70.46
CA ALA A 317 10.29 -19.37 69.40
C ALA A 317 8.96 -18.64 69.13
N ILE A 318 8.20 -18.30 70.18
CA ILE A 318 6.96 -17.52 70.08
C ILE A 318 7.21 -16.10 69.54
N LEU A 319 8.32 -15.45 69.93
CA LEU A 319 8.71 -14.14 69.39
C LEU A 319 9.27 -14.24 67.96
N SER A 320 9.81 -15.39 67.55
CA SER A 320 10.34 -15.65 66.21
C SER A 320 9.27 -16.12 65.21
N GLU A 321 8.17 -16.68 65.69
CA GLU A 321 6.92 -16.66 64.96
C GLU A 321 6.55 -15.19 64.82
N ALA A 322 6.80 -14.63 63.64
CA ALA A 322 6.59 -13.22 63.32
C ALA A 322 5.10 -12.85 63.38
N MET A 323 4.55 -12.80 64.59
CA MET A 323 3.34 -12.06 64.89
C MET A 323 3.76 -10.59 64.98
N GLU A 324 4.02 -9.99 63.82
CA GLU A 324 4.18 -8.54 63.69
C GLU A 324 2.90 -7.89 64.24
N PRO A 325 2.95 -7.26 65.43
CA PRO A 325 1.74 -6.76 66.07
C PRO A 325 1.07 -5.69 65.21
N GLU A 326 1.87 -4.98 64.40
CA GLU A 326 1.36 -3.99 63.45
C GLU A 326 0.62 -4.63 62.28
N THR A 327 1.12 -5.71 61.66
CA THR A 327 0.39 -6.34 60.54
C THR A 327 -0.85 -7.05 61.02
N GLU A 328 -0.82 -7.69 62.18
CA GLU A 328 -2.02 -8.33 62.73
C GLU A 328 -3.04 -7.30 63.24
N LYS A 329 -2.57 -6.17 63.80
CA LYS A 329 -3.43 -5.02 64.11
C LYS A 329 -3.98 -4.37 62.86
N MET A 330 -3.22 -4.28 61.76
CA MET A 330 -3.69 -3.81 60.46
C MET A 330 -4.73 -4.76 59.86
N LYS A 331 -4.57 -6.08 60.00
CA LYS A 331 -5.59 -7.07 59.60
C LYS A 331 -6.85 -6.93 60.47
N LEU A 332 -6.71 -6.73 61.78
CA LEU A 332 -7.83 -6.50 62.68
C LEU A 332 -8.54 -5.17 62.41
N THR A 333 -7.82 -4.09 62.12
CA THR A 333 -8.43 -2.81 61.74
C THR A 333 -9.09 -2.91 60.36
N ALA A 334 -8.45 -3.57 59.39
CA ALA A 334 -9.05 -3.81 58.08
C ALA A 334 -10.32 -4.67 58.18
N PHE A 335 -10.29 -5.73 59.00
CA PHE A 335 -11.45 -6.57 59.26
C PHE A 335 -12.56 -5.78 59.97
N ASN A 336 -12.23 -4.98 60.98
CA ASN A 336 -13.21 -4.15 61.68
C ASN A 336 -13.79 -3.05 60.77
N ASP A 337 -12.97 -2.43 59.93
CA ASP A 337 -13.42 -1.46 58.92
C ASP A 337 -14.32 -2.13 57.89
N GLN A 338 -13.97 -3.34 57.43
CA GLN A 338 -14.78 -4.11 56.51
C GLN A 338 -16.09 -4.57 57.15
N LEU A 339 -16.07 -4.98 58.42
CA LEU A 339 -17.26 -5.32 59.19
C LEU A 339 -18.15 -4.09 59.37
N LEU A 340 -17.57 -2.93 59.71
CA LEU A 340 -18.29 -1.68 59.88
C LEU A 340 -18.92 -1.22 58.55
N ARG A 341 -18.18 -1.29 57.45
CA ARG A 341 -18.67 -0.99 56.10
C ARG A 341 -19.77 -1.96 55.68
N SER A 342 -19.59 -3.25 55.93
CA SER A 342 -20.58 -4.30 55.60
C SER A 342 -21.84 -4.12 56.44
N ARG A 343 -21.70 -3.74 57.72
CA ARG A 343 -22.81 -3.46 58.62
C ARG A 343 -23.52 -2.16 58.25
N SER A 344 -22.78 -1.12 57.86
CA SER A 344 -23.38 0.14 57.39
C SER A 344 -24.09 -0.05 56.06
N THR A 345 -23.53 -0.82 55.13
CA THR A 345 -24.21 -1.19 53.87
C THR A 345 -25.39 -2.09 54.15
N TYR A 346 -25.30 -3.06 55.06
CA TYR A 346 -26.44 -3.87 55.48
C TYR A 346 -27.55 -2.99 56.06
N ASP A 347 -27.23 -2.07 56.97
CA ASP A 347 -28.22 -1.15 57.57
C ASP A 347 -28.79 -0.15 56.54
N GLN A 348 -27.98 0.34 55.60
CA GLN A 348 -28.44 1.17 54.48
C GLN A 348 -29.35 0.37 53.55
N LEU A 349 -28.95 -0.82 53.12
CA LEU A 349 -29.75 -1.70 52.28
C LEU A 349 -31.03 -2.11 53.01
N GLN A 350 -30.98 -2.37 54.32
CA GLN A 350 -32.16 -2.67 55.13
C GLN A 350 -33.11 -1.48 55.22
N LYS A 351 -32.59 -0.24 55.30
CA LYS A 351 -33.38 1.00 55.23
C LYS A 351 -33.95 1.26 53.82
N GLU A 352 -33.18 1.02 52.77
CA GLU A 352 -33.58 1.20 51.36
C GLU A 352 -34.62 0.16 50.92
N ILE A 353 -34.42 -1.09 51.32
CA ILE A 353 -35.38 -2.20 51.12
C ILE A 353 -36.63 -1.94 51.97
N GLY A 354 -36.48 -1.36 53.17
CA GLY A 354 -37.58 -1.06 54.09
C GLY A 354 -38.42 -2.30 54.38
N GLY A 355 -39.72 -2.25 54.08
CA GLY A 355 -40.65 -3.39 54.19
C GLY A 355 -40.87 -4.17 52.88
N ARG A 356 -40.11 -3.90 51.82
CA ARG A 356 -40.29 -4.55 50.52
C ARG A 356 -39.79 -5.99 50.61
N ARG A 357 -40.68 -6.96 50.44
CA ARG A 357 -40.30 -8.36 50.28
C ARG A 357 -39.94 -8.62 48.82
N TYR A 358 -38.86 -9.37 48.61
CA TYR A 358 -38.49 -9.86 47.29
C TYR A 358 -39.61 -10.74 46.73
N ASP A 359 -40.21 -10.30 45.63
CA ASP A 359 -41.19 -11.07 44.88
C ASP A 359 -40.48 -11.84 43.78
N ALA A 360 -40.23 -13.13 44.05
CA ALA A 360 -39.55 -14.03 43.12
C ALA A 360 -40.31 -14.21 41.80
N GLU A 361 -41.64 -14.08 41.81
CA GLU A 361 -42.47 -14.26 40.62
C GLU A 361 -42.42 -13.02 39.72
N ALA A 362 -42.51 -11.82 40.29
CA ALA A 362 -42.33 -10.57 39.56
C ALA A 362 -40.92 -10.45 38.97
N HIS A 363 -39.89 -10.86 39.73
CA HIS A 363 -38.51 -10.86 39.26
C HIS A 363 -38.28 -11.87 38.11
N GLY A 364 -38.88 -13.06 38.21
CA GLY A 364 -38.83 -14.07 37.15
C GLY A 364 -39.49 -13.59 35.85
N LYS A 365 -40.63 -12.88 35.94
CA LYS A 365 -41.29 -12.27 34.77
C LYS A 365 -40.42 -11.19 34.13
N LEU A 366 -39.82 -10.30 34.93
CA LEU A 366 -38.88 -9.28 34.46
C LEU A 366 -37.64 -9.87 33.78
N LEU A 367 -37.06 -10.94 34.33
CA LEU A 367 -35.94 -11.64 33.69
C LEU A 367 -36.34 -12.27 32.36
N GLY A 368 -37.54 -12.85 32.29
CA GLY A 368 -38.13 -13.34 31.05
C GLY A 368 -38.25 -12.23 30.01
N GLU A 369 -38.86 -11.09 30.37
CA GLU A 369 -39.00 -9.92 29.49
C GLU A 369 -37.64 -9.40 29.01
N ILE A 370 -36.66 -9.25 29.91
CA ILE A 370 -35.29 -8.84 29.58
C ILE A 370 -34.66 -9.81 28.58
N ASN A 371 -34.83 -11.12 28.76
CA ASN A 371 -34.27 -12.10 27.83
C ASN A 371 -34.95 -12.02 26.46
N THR A 372 -36.27 -11.83 26.40
CA THR A 372 -36.96 -11.64 25.11
C THR A 372 -36.54 -10.35 24.41
N LEU A 373 -36.28 -9.27 25.16
CA LEU A 373 -35.80 -8.01 24.62
C LEU A 373 -34.37 -8.15 24.10
N ARG A 374 -33.48 -8.86 24.83
CA ARG A 374 -32.12 -9.17 24.36
C ARG A 374 -32.10 -10.01 23.10
N GLU A 375 -32.98 -11.00 22.97
CA GLU A 375 -33.11 -11.77 21.73
C GLU A 375 -33.58 -10.92 20.55
N LYS A 376 -34.54 -10.00 20.79
CA LYS A 376 -35.00 -9.06 19.75
C LYS A 376 -33.89 -8.10 19.34
N GLU A 377 -33.15 -7.55 20.31
CA GLU A 377 -32.00 -6.67 20.07
C GLU A 377 -30.93 -7.37 19.23
N LYS A 378 -30.61 -8.63 19.56
CA LYS A 378 -29.65 -9.44 18.81
C LYS A 378 -30.09 -9.66 17.36
N LYS A 379 -31.37 -10.00 17.12
CA LYS A 379 -31.91 -10.17 15.76
C LYS A 379 -31.85 -8.87 14.95
N ILE A 380 -32.18 -7.73 15.57
CA ILE A 380 -32.14 -6.43 14.89
C ILE A 380 -30.70 -6.05 14.55
N THR A 381 -29.75 -6.29 15.45
CA THR A 381 -28.32 -6.02 15.19
C THR A 381 -27.76 -6.91 14.08
N GLU A 382 -28.10 -8.20 14.04
CA GLU A 382 -27.75 -9.10 12.93
C GLU A 382 -28.29 -8.58 11.58
N GLN A 383 -29.57 -8.17 11.53
CA GLN A 383 -30.17 -7.59 10.34
C GLN A 383 -29.51 -6.27 9.91
N GLN A 384 -29.13 -5.40 10.87
CA GLN A 384 -28.41 -4.16 10.57
C GLN A 384 -27.03 -4.42 9.97
N ILE A 385 -26.32 -5.45 10.46
CA ILE A 385 -25.01 -5.82 9.91
C ILE A 385 -25.17 -6.33 8.47
N GLU A 386 -26.13 -7.22 8.22
CA GLU A 386 -26.41 -7.75 6.88
C GLU A 386 -26.77 -6.62 5.89
N MET A 387 -27.66 -5.71 6.31
CA MET A 387 -28.09 -4.57 5.48
C MET A 387 -26.92 -3.62 5.18
N ARG A 388 -26.04 -3.36 6.17
CA ARG A 388 -24.87 -2.51 5.98
C ARG A 388 -23.87 -3.12 5.01
N LEU A 389 -23.69 -4.44 5.07
CA LEU A 389 -22.79 -5.16 4.18
C LEU A 389 -23.31 -5.16 2.73
N LEU A 390 -24.62 -5.38 2.57
CA LEU A 390 -25.28 -5.29 1.27
C LEU A 390 -25.18 -3.88 0.67
N LEU A 391 -25.41 -2.84 1.49
CA LEU A 391 -25.30 -1.44 1.06
C LEU A 391 -23.88 -1.11 0.59
N LYS A 392 -22.85 -1.59 1.30
CA LYS A 392 -21.45 -1.43 0.88
C LYS A 392 -21.18 -2.10 -0.47
N GLN A 393 -21.64 -3.34 -0.67
CA GLN A 393 -21.49 -4.04 -1.94
C GLN A 393 -22.21 -3.31 -3.09
N LEU A 394 -23.41 -2.78 -2.85
CA LEU A 394 -24.15 -2.02 -3.86
C LEU A 394 -23.43 -0.72 -4.25
N MET A 395 -22.82 -0.02 -3.29
CA MET A 395 -22.02 1.18 -3.56
C MET A 395 -20.78 0.85 -4.41
N GLU A 396 -20.04 -0.22 -4.07
CA GLU A 396 -18.88 -0.67 -4.85
C GLU A 396 -19.29 -1.05 -6.29
N ASN A 397 -20.41 -1.76 -6.44
CA ASN A 397 -20.95 -2.11 -7.75
C ASN A 397 -21.35 -0.87 -8.56
N LEU A 398 -22.02 0.11 -7.95
CA LEU A 398 -22.37 1.38 -8.62
C LEU A 398 -21.15 2.15 -9.10
N GLN A 399 -20.10 2.20 -8.26
CA GLN A 399 -18.84 2.85 -8.63
C GLN A 399 -18.16 2.13 -9.81
N SER A 400 -18.12 0.79 -9.77
CA SER A 400 -17.57 0.00 -10.88
C SER A 400 -18.36 0.22 -12.18
N MET A 401 -19.70 0.27 -12.09
CA MET A 401 -20.57 0.51 -13.24
C MET A 401 -20.33 1.89 -13.86
N ALA A 402 -20.14 2.92 -13.04
CA ALA A 402 -19.81 4.27 -13.52
C ALA A 402 -18.48 4.28 -14.29
N THR A 403 -17.44 3.65 -13.74
CA THR A 403 -16.12 3.58 -14.41
C THR A 403 -16.17 2.78 -15.71
N LEU A 404 -16.92 1.68 -15.75
CA LEU A 404 -17.09 0.87 -16.96
C LEU A 404 -17.86 1.62 -18.04
N LYS A 405 -18.86 2.42 -17.66
CA LYS A 405 -19.62 3.24 -18.61
C LYS A 405 -18.75 4.33 -19.24
N GLU A 406 -17.92 5.01 -18.45
CA GLU A 406 -16.96 5.98 -18.96
C GLU A 406 -15.93 5.34 -19.90
N ALA A 407 -15.44 4.14 -19.55
CA ALA A 407 -14.54 3.39 -20.42
C ALA A 407 -15.21 2.98 -21.74
N LEU A 408 -16.48 2.57 -21.70
CA LEU A 408 -17.25 2.22 -22.89
C LEU A 408 -17.41 3.41 -23.83
N GLU A 409 -17.80 4.58 -23.32
CA GLU A 409 -17.95 5.81 -24.11
C GLU A 409 -16.64 6.18 -24.84
N LYS A 410 -15.49 6.05 -24.17
CA LYS A 410 -14.17 6.29 -24.79
C LYS A 410 -13.87 5.30 -25.92
N VAL A 411 -14.21 4.03 -25.74
CA VAL A 411 -13.98 2.99 -26.75
C VAL A 411 -14.93 3.17 -27.94
N GLU A 412 -16.18 3.54 -27.71
CA GLU A 412 -17.16 3.82 -28.75
C GLU A 412 -16.76 5.03 -29.59
N ALA A 413 -16.38 6.15 -28.95
CA ALA A 413 -15.89 7.35 -29.64
C ALA A 413 -14.66 7.04 -30.51
N ARG A 414 -13.72 6.23 -29.99
CA ARG A 414 -12.58 5.76 -30.78
C ARG A 414 -13.01 4.89 -31.95
N GLY A 415 -13.98 4.01 -31.75
CA GLY A 415 -14.57 3.18 -32.80
C GLY A 415 -15.19 4.02 -33.92
N GLU A 416 -15.94 5.06 -33.58
CA GLU A 416 -16.50 6.02 -34.55
C GLU A 416 -15.40 6.74 -35.34
N ASN A 417 -14.39 7.29 -34.65
CA ASN A 417 -13.27 7.95 -35.30
C ASN A 417 -12.56 7.03 -36.31
N ILE A 418 -12.33 5.77 -35.95
CA ILE A 418 -11.73 4.77 -36.84
C ILE A 418 -12.64 4.48 -38.04
N ARG A 419 -13.97 4.40 -37.86
CA ARG A 419 -14.93 4.21 -38.96
C ARG A 419 -14.90 5.41 -39.92
N THR A 420 -14.91 6.63 -39.40
CA THR A 420 -14.81 7.85 -40.20
C THR A 420 -13.51 7.87 -40.99
N MET A 421 -12.39 7.57 -40.35
CA MET A 421 -11.08 7.49 -41.00
C MET A 421 -11.08 6.42 -42.11
N LYS A 422 -11.61 5.23 -41.84
CA LYS A 422 -11.74 4.17 -42.84
C LYS A 422 -12.61 4.60 -44.03
N SER A 423 -13.65 5.39 -43.82
CA SER A 423 -14.51 5.93 -44.88
C SER A 423 -13.76 6.95 -45.75
N LEU A 424 -12.99 7.84 -45.13
CA LEU A 424 -12.20 8.87 -45.83
C LEU A 424 -11.12 8.26 -46.72
N PHE A 425 -10.48 7.17 -46.28
CA PHE A 425 -9.44 6.46 -47.05
C PHE A 425 -9.98 5.43 -48.05
N LYS A 426 -11.31 5.32 -48.22
CA LYS A 426 -11.92 4.43 -49.22
C LYS A 426 -12.25 5.23 -50.49
N ALA A 427 -11.78 4.77 -51.65
CA ALA A 427 -11.94 5.43 -52.95
C ALA A 427 -11.35 6.86 -53.02
N SER A 428 -11.87 7.73 -53.89
CA SER A 428 -11.44 9.13 -54.05
C SER A 428 -11.91 10.07 -52.93
N GLY A 429 -12.43 9.55 -51.81
CA GLY A 429 -12.99 10.34 -50.71
C GLY A 429 -11.99 11.32 -50.09
N PHE A 430 -10.73 10.89 -49.92
CA PHE A 430 -9.67 11.75 -49.40
C PHE A 430 -9.31 12.89 -50.37
N VAL A 431 -9.19 12.58 -51.66
CA VAL A 431 -8.90 13.60 -52.69
C VAL A 431 -10.07 14.59 -52.78
N ASN A 432 -11.31 14.10 -52.76
CA ASN A 432 -12.48 14.95 -52.80
C ASN A 432 -12.56 15.87 -51.56
N TRP A 433 -12.28 15.33 -50.37
CA TRP A 433 -12.24 16.11 -49.13
C TRP A 433 -11.16 17.20 -49.18
N ILE A 434 -9.94 16.89 -49.66
CA ILE A 434 -8.88 17.90 -49.84
C ILE A 434 -9.31 18.95 -50.88
N SER A 435 -9.91 18.53 -52.00
CA SER A 435 -10.39 19.44 -53.03
C SER A 435 -11.47 20.38 -52.49
N THR A 436 -12.41 19.87 -51.68
CA THR A 436 -13.43 20.69 -51.01
C THR A 436 -12.80 21.70 -50.05
N VAL A 437 -11.84 21.28 -49.23
CA VAL A 437 -11.10 22.21 -48.33
C VAL A 437 -10.33 23.26 -49.12
N TYR A 438 -9.64 22.87 -50.20
CA TYR A 438 -8.89 23.79 -51.05
C TYR A 438 -9.81 24.81 -51.75
N LEU A 439 -10.91 24.35 -52.34
CA LEU A 439 -11.89 25.21 -52.99
C LEU A 439 -12.59 26.14 -52.00
N HIS A 440 -12.92 25.67 -50.79
CA HIS A 440 -13.46 26.55 -49.74
C HIS A 440 -12.47 27.62 -49.32
N ASN A 441 -11.19 27.26 -49.12
CA ASN A 441 -10.15 28.23 -48.78
C ASN A 441 -9.95 29.25 -49.90
N LEU A 442 -9.90 28.80 -51.15
CA LEU A 442 -9.81 29.67 -52.34
C LEU A 442 -11.02 30.60 -52.43
N CYS A 443 -12.23 30.07 -52.23
CA CYS A 443 -13.47 30.83 -52.27
C CYS A 443 -13.51 31.89 -51.16
N ASN A 444 -13.10 31.54 -49.93
CA ASN A 444 -13.02 32.49 -48.82
C ASN A 444 -11.99 33.60 -49.06
N ALA A 445 -10.81 33.25 -49.59
CA ALA A 445 -9.79 34.23 -49.96
C ALA A 445 -10.27 35.17 -51.09
N ALA A 446 -10.97 34.61 -52.10
CA ALA A 446 -11.56 35.40 -53.18
C ALA A 446 -12.68 36.32 -52.68
N ASN A 447 -13.48 35.87 -51.71
CA ASN A 447 -14.60 36.63 -51.15
C ASN A 447 -14.17 37.90 -50.43
N ASP A 448 -13.00 37.93 -49.80
CA ASP A 448 -12.51 39.16 -49.17
C ASP A 448 -12.40 40.32 -50.19
N ARG A 449 -11.99 40.01 -51.42
CA ARG A 449 -11.90 40.97 -52.53
C ARG A 449 -13.25 41.14 -53.23
N PHE A 450 -13.92 40.04 -53.57
CA PHE A 450 -15.19 40.05 -54.30
C PHE A 450 -16.32 40.77 -53.55
N PHE A 451 -16.40 40.58 -52.23
CA PHE A 451 -17.38 41.24 -51.37
C PHE A 451 -17.13 42.75 -51.33
N ARG A 452 -15.88 43.20 -51.30
CA ARG A 452 -15.53 44.63 -51.39
C ARG A 452 -15.87 45.22 -52.76
N LEU A 453 -15.48 44.54 -53.85
CA LEU A 453 -15.73 44.97 -55.23
C LEU A 453 -17.23 45.12 -55.53
N THR A 454 -18.06 44.23 -54.96
CA THR A 454 -19.51 44.26 -55.15
C THR A 454 -20.24 45.16 -54.16
N ARG A 455 -19.54 45.99 -53.38
CA ARG A 455 -20.09 46.85 -52.31
C ARG A 455 -20.92 46.05 -51.29
N GLN A 456 -20.40 44.91 -50.86
CA GLN A 456 -21.00 44.00 -49.88
C GLN A 456 -22.31 43.35 -50.34
N LYS A 457 -22.56 43.28 -51.65
CA LYS A 457 -23.81 42.76 -52.22
C LYS A 457 -23.76 41.27 -52.51
N LEU A 458 -22.60 40.73 -52.89
CA LEU A 458 -22.46 39.34 -53.35
C LEU A 458 -21.28 38.64 -52.68
N SER A 459 -21.44 37.34 -52.41
CA SER A 459 -20.36 36.45 -51.95
C SER A 459 -20.43 35.11 -52.68
N LEU A 460 -19.29 34.49 -52.96
CA LEU A 460 -19.19 33.16 -53.56
C LEU A 460 -19.30 32.07 -52.48
N GLU A 461 -19.92 30.94 -52.80
CA GLU A 461 -19.98 29.76 -51.94
C GLU A 461 -19.75 28.49 -52.76
N ILE A 462 -19.19 27.46 -52.10
CA ILE A 462 -18.97 26.14 -52.69
C ILE A 462 -20.05 25.19 -52.19
N THR A 463 -20.69 24.49 -53.13
CA THR A 463 -21.63 23.40 -52.83
C THR A 463 -20.92 22.12 -52.42
N PRO A 464 -21.61 21.16 -51.77
CA PRO A 464 -21.05 19.85 -51.45
C PRO A 464 -20.48 19.07 -52.66
N ASP A 465 -20.98 19.37 -53.86
CA ASP A 465 -20.51 18.81 -55.13
C ASP A 465 -19.37 19.62 -55.77
N ASN A 466 -18.72 20.52 -55.02
CA ASN A 466 -17.60 21.36 -55.45
C ASN A 466 -17.91 22.37 -56.58
N ASN A 467 -19.16 22.79 -56.74
CA ASN A 467 -19.56 23.84 -57.69
C ASN A 467 -19.72 25.21 -57.02
N PHE A 468 -19.33 26.29 -57.70
CA PHE A 468 -19.52 27.67 -57.25
C PHE A 468 -20.99 28.11 -57.35
N GLN A 469 -21.44 28.83 -56.34
CA GLN A 469 -22.71 29.54 -56.28
C GLN A 469 -22.49 30.94 -55.70
N VAL A 470 -23.47 31.84 -55.87
CA VAL A 470 -23.39 33.21 -55.34
C VAL A 470 -24.51 33.42 -54.35
N ARG A 471 -24.17 33.91 -53.16
CA ARG A 471 -25.12 34.44 -52.19
C ARG A 471 -25.37 35.92 -52.48
N ASP A 472 -26.63 36.28 -52.66
CA ASP A 472 -27.06 37.65 -52.91
C ASP A 472 -27.67 38.27 -51.66
N PHE A 473 -26.95 39.20 -51.03
CA PHE A 473 -27.37 39.86 -49.79
C PHE A 473 -28.44 40.92 -50.02
N MET A 474 -28.66 41.37 -51.25
CA MET A 474 -29.78 42.26 -51.59
C MET A 474 -31.11 41.49 -51.68
N ASN A 475 -31.05 40.17 -51.88
CA ASN A 475 -32.20 39.27 -51.96
C ASN A 475 -32.28 38.34 -50.74
N GLU A 476 -32.23 38.92 -49.54
CA GLU A 476 -32.37 38.20 -48.25
C GLU A 476 -31.33 37.07 -48.05
N GLY A 477 -30.18 37.13 -48.73
CA GLY A 477 -29.15 36.11 -48.65
C GLY A 477 -29.48 34.83 -49.43
N LYS A 478 -30.39 34.87 -50.41
CA LYS A 478 -30.67 33.72 -51.28
C LYS A 478 -29.45 33.32 -52.10
N VAL A 479 -29.26 32.01 -52.24
CA VAL A 479 -28.17 31.42 -53.03
C VAL A 479 -28.67 31.18 -54.45
N ARG A 480 -27.91 31.64 -55.44
CA ARG A 480 -28.22 31.52 -56.87
C ARG A 480 -27.02 31.03 -57.67
N SER A 481 -27.28 30.52 -58.86
CA SER A 481 -26.23 30.05 -59.76
C SER A 481 -25.35 31.22 -60.25
N VAL A 482 -24.04 30.97 -60.42
CA VAL A 482 -23.11 31.96 -60.99
C VAL A 482 -23.54 32.40 -62.41
N LYS A 483 -24.32 31.56 -63.11
CA LYS A 483 -24.86 31.86 -64.45
C LYS A 483 -25.85 33.03 -64.49
N THR A 484 -26.38 33.47 -63.34
CA THR A 484 -27.34 34.57 -63.27
C THR A 484 -26.68 35.93 -62.94
N LEU A 485 -25.36 35.99 -62.89
CA LEU A 485 -24.61 37.24 -62.70
C LEU A 485 -24.62 38.10 -63.97
N SER A 486 -24.58 39.43 -63.81
CA SER A 486 -24.36 40.33 -64.94
C SER A 486 -22.93 40.17 -65.49
N GLY A 487 -22.67 40.64 -66.72
CA GLY A 487 -21.33 40.58 -67.33
C GLY A 487 -20.24 41.17 -66.43
N GLY A 488 -20.49 42.36 -65.86
CA GLY A 488 -19.57 43.00 -64.92
C GLY A 488 -19.37 42.25 -63.60
N GLN A 489 -20.43 41.65 -63.04
CA GLN A 489 -20.32 40.86 -61.80
C GLN A 489 -19.57 39.55 -62.03
N THR A 490 -19.73 38.94 -63.20
CA THR A 490 -19.00 37.72 -63.61
C THR A 490 -17.51 38.02 -63.76
N PHE A 491 -17.18 39.18 -64.33
CA PHE A 491 -15.80 39.65 -64.42
C PHE A 491 -15.17 39.89 -63.04
N GLN A 492 -15.87 40.61 -62.15
CA GLN A 492 -15.40 40.84 -60.77
C GLN A 492 -15.20 39.53 -59.99
N ALA A 493 -16.08 38.55 -60.15
CA ALA A 493 -15.96 37.24 -59.52
C ALA A 493 -14.74 36.46 -60.04
N SER A 494 -14.56 36.43 -61.36
CA SER A 494 -13.45 35.74 -62.01
C SER A 494 -12.10 36.38 -61.68
N LEU A 495 -12.04 37.72 -61.68
CA LEU A 495 -10.86 38.48 -61.27
C LEU A 495 -10.49 38.20 -59.81
N SER A 496 -11.49 38.21 -58.91
CA SER A 496 -11.26 37.94 -57.48
C SER A 496 -10.74 36.53 -57.24
N LEU A 497 -11.29 35.54 -57.96
CA LEU A 497 -10.85 34.15 -57.86
C LEU A 497 -9.44 33.95 -58.45
N ALA A 498 -9.14 34.57 -59.59
CA ALA A 498 -7.83 34.52 -60.22
C ALA A 498 -6.74 35.16 -59.34
N LEU A 499 -7.06 36.29 -58.70
CA LEU A 499 -6.16 36.94 -57.75
C LEU A 499 -5.97 36.09 -56.49
N ALA A 500 -7.03 35.53 -55.92
CA ALA A 500 -6.92 34.64 -54.77
C ALA A 500 -6.12 33.37 -55.07
N LEU A 501 -6.25 32.84 -56.29
CA LEU A 501 -5.43 31.72 -56.76
C LEU A 501 -3.96 32.11 -56.90
N ALA A 502 -3.68 33.27 -57.50
CA ALA A 502 -2.33 33.80 -57.61
C ALA A 502 -1.69 34.05 -56.23
N ASP A 503 -2.46 34.56 -55.26
CA ASP A 503 -2.04 34.75 -53.86
C ASP A 503 -1.69 33.42 -53.20
N ASN A 504 -2.56 32.42 -53.35
CA ASN A 504 -2.36 31.10 -52.75
C ASN A 504 -1.15 30.39 -53.36
N ILE A 505 -0.95 30.47 -54.69
CA ILE A 505 0.23 29.94 -55.37
C ILE A 505 1.49 30.66 -54.88
N GLN A 506 1.48 31.99 -54.75
CA GLN A 506 2.62 32.77 -54.26
C GLN A 506 3.05 32.32 -52.85
N GLN A 507 2.09 32.08 -51.95
CA GLN A 507 2.36 31.57 -50.61
C GLN A 507 2.98 30.16 -50.63
N ILE A 508 2.59 29.32 -51.61
CA ILE A 508 3.09 27.95 -51.75
C ILE A 508 4.48 27.92 -52.41
N THR A 509 4.75 28.74 -53.43
CA THR A 509 6.01 28.72 -54.20
C THR A 509 7.10 29.66 -53.68
N CYS A 510 6.80 30.52 -52.69
CA CYS A 510 7.72 31.53 -52.13
C CYS A 510 8.46 32.38 -53.17
N SER A 511 7.86 32.62 -54.34
CA SER A 511 8.44 33.45 -55.42
C SER A 511 8.06 34.93 -55.24
N SER A 512 9.02 35.84 -55.41
CA SER A 512 8.86 37.27 -55.11
C SER A 512 8.34 38.13 -56.27
N GLN A 513 8.10 37.57 -57.46
CA GLN A 513 7.61 38.31 -58.63
C GLN A 513 6.61 37.48 -59.43
N ASN A 514 5.35 37.91 -59.45
CA ASN A 514 4.30 37.33 -60.28
C ASN A 514 3.84 38.39 -61.29
N PHE A 515 3.92 38.05 -62.58
CA PHE A 515 3.34 38.82 -63.66
C PHE A 515 1.91 38.35 -63.90
N PHE A 516 0.96 39.28 -63.93
CA PHE A 516 -0.45 38.99 -64.14
C PHE A 516 -0.95 39.76 -65.36
N PHE A 517 -1.44 39.08 -66.38
CA PHE A 517 -2.02 39.70 -67.56
C PHE A 517 -3.55 39.61 -67.51
N LEU A 518 -4.19 40.74 -67.71
CA LEU A 518 -5.63 40.86 -67.91
C LEU A 518 -5.88 41.26 -69.35
N ASP A 519 -6.40 40.31 -70.12
CA ASP A 519 -6.76 40.52 -71.52
C ASP A 519 -8.26 40.76 -71.63
N GLU A 520 -8.65 41.90 -72.20
CA GLU A 520 -10.00 42.26 -72.65
C GLU A 520 -11.17 41.70 -71.81
N GLY A 521 -11.63 42.50 -70.84
CA GLY A 521 -12.85 42.21 -70.05
C GLY A 521 -13.54 43.46 -69.49
N PHE A 522 -13.00 44.64 -69.80
CA PHE A 522 -13.41 45.91 -69.22
C PHE A 522 -14.56 46.59 -69.99
N GLY A 523 -14.74 46.27 -71.27
CA GLY A 523 -15.79 46.87 -72.10
C GLY A 523 -17.23 46.46 -71.74
N SER A 524 -17.41 45.46 -70.87
CA SER A 524 -18.73 45.03 -70.36
C SER A 524 -19.09 45.65 -69.00
N LEU A 525 -18.23 46.52 -68.46
CA LEU A 525 -18.39 47.20 -67.18
C LEU A 525 -19.01 48.58 -67.38
N ASP A 526 -19.86 48.98 -66.43
CA ASP A 526 -20.32 50.35 -66.28
C ASP A 526 -19.22 51.23 -65.65
N LYS A 527 -19.29 52.56 -65.86
CA LYS A 527 -18.28 53.52 -65.39
C LYS A 527 -17.98 53.38 -63.89
N GLU A 528 -19.02 53.23 -63.06
CA GLU A 528 -18.84 53.03 -61.61
C GLU A 528 -18.10 51.73 -61.26
N SER A 529 -18.28 50.66 -62.03
CA SER A 529 -17.57 49.40 -61.78
C SER A 529 -16.14 49.44 -62.29
N LEU A 530 -15.86 50.19 -63.37
CA LEU A 530 -14.50 50.43 -63.87
C LEU A 530 -13.64 51.12 -62.81
N ASP A 531 -14.14 52.19 -62.19
CA ASP A 531 -13.43 52.93 -61.13
C ASP A 531 -13.02 52.02 -59.96
N ILE A 532 -13.93 51.14 -59.52
CA ILE A 532 -13.69 50.19 -58.43
C ILE A 532 -12.61 49.16 -58.83
N VAL A 533 -12.62 48.71 -60.09
CA VAL A 533 -11.60 47.79 -60.60
C VAL A 533 -10.24 48.50 -60.69
N PHE A 534 -10.18 49.78 -61.09
CA PHE A 534 -8.95 50.56 -61.09
C PHE A 534 -8.36 50.73 -59.70
N ASP A 535 -9.16 51.09 -58.71
CA ASP A 535 -8.69 51.21 -57.32
C ASP A 535 -8.10 49.89 -56.81
N THR A 536 -8.67 48.77 -57.25
CA THR A 536 -8.18 47.43 -56.91
C THR A 536 -6.87 47.10 -57.64
N LEU A 537 -6.73 47.45 -58.91
CA LEU A 537 -5.49 47.31 -59.68
C LEU A 537 -4.36 48.22 -59.13
N LYS A 538 -4.68 49.45 -58.72
CA LYS A 538 -3.75 50.38 -58.06
C LYS A 538 -3.28 49.83 -56.72
N THR A 539 -4.17 49.21 -55.95
CA THR A 539 -3.82 48.55 -54.69
C THR A 539 -2.87 47.38 -54.93
N LEU A 540 -3.12 46.55 -55.95
CA LEU A 540 -2.22 45.46 -56.35
C LEU A 540 -0.84 45.96 -56.79
N ARG A 541 -0.75 47.10 -57.48
CA ARG A 541 0.54 47.72 -57.84
C ARG A 541 1.34 48.13 -56.60
N ARG A 542 0.69 48.60 -55.53
CA ARG A 542 1.35 48.92 -54.24
C ARG A 542 1.89 47.68 -53.52
N GLU A 543 1.40 46.49 -53.85
CA GLU A 543 1.88 45.20 -53.33
C GLU A 543 3.07 44.63 -54.13
N ASN A 544 3.81 45.48 -54.87
CA ASN A 544 4.97 45.12 -55.72
C ASN A 544 4.66 44.06 -56.81
N ARG A 545 3.44 44.10 -57.37
CA ARG A 545 3.01 43.19 -58.44
C ARG A 545 2.99 43.90 -59.79
N ILE A 546 3.40 43.18 -60.84
CA ILE A 546 3.35 43.69 -62.21
C ILE A 546 2.06 43.18 -62.85
N VAL A 547 1.12 44.09 -63.05
CA VAL A 547 -0.16 43.81 -63.71
C VAL A 547 -0.15 44.45 -65.10
N GLY A 548 -0.21 43.63 -66.13
CA GLY A 548 -0.39 44.05 -67.51
C GLY A 548 -1.88 44.04 -67.88
N VAL A 549 -2.38 45.11 -68.47
CA VAL A 549 -3.79 45.22 -68.87
C VAL A 549 -3.87 45.53 -70.36
N ILE A 550 -4.69 44.76 -71.08
CA ILE A 550 -5.02 44.97 -72.49
C ILE A 550 -6.49 45.36 -72.56
N SER A 551 -6.78 46.55 -73.08
CA SER A 551 -8.14 47.08 -73.17
C SER A 551 -8.27 48.09 -74.30
N HIS A 552 -9.42 48.07 -74.98
CA HIS A 552 -9.84 49.06 -75.97
C HIS A 552 -10.67 50.22 -75.38
N VAL A 553 -10.89 50.24 -74.07
CA VAL A 553 -11.70 51.26 -73.38
C VAL A 553 -10.89 52.55 -73.17
N GLU A 554 -11.31 53.65 -73.79
CA GLU A 554 -10.60 54.94 -73.73
C GLU A 554 -10.43 55.47 -72.30
N GLU A 555 -11.39 55.24 -71.42
CA GLU A 555 -11.31 55.64 -70.01
C GLU A 555 -10.12 54.99 -69.27
N MET A 556 -9.62 53.83 -69.73
CA MET A 556 -8.43 53.18 -69.16
C MET A 556 -7.12 53.89 -69.50
N GLN A 557 -7.06 54.61 -70.62
CA GLN A 557 -5.86 55.33 -71.05
C GLN A 557 -5.56 56.52 -70.13
N GLN A 558 -6.59 57.15 -69.56
CA GLN A 558 -6.45 58.33 -68.71
C GLN A 558 -5.94 57.99 -67.30
N GLU A 559 -6.24 56.79 -66.80
CA GLU A 559 -5.90 56.35 -65.44
C GLU A 559 -4.55 55.62 -65.34
N ILE A 560 -4.01 55.12 -66.47
CA ILE A 560 -2.76 54.37 -66.51
C ILE A 560 -1.67 55.20 -67.21
N GLU A 561 -0.77 55.77 -66.41
CA GLU A 561 0.33 56.65 -66.87
C GLU A 561 1.27 55.99 -67.91
N ALA A 562 1.57 54.69 -67.73
CA ALA A 562 2.44 53.93 -68.62
C ALA A 562 1.61 53.01 -69.52
N HIS A 563 1.45 53.37 -70.79
CA HIS A 563 0.66 52.61 -71.76
C HIS A 563 1.37 52.48 -73.11
N LEU A 564 1.02 51.40 -73.83
CA LEU A 564 1.40 51.17 -75.22
C LEU A 564 0.16 51.38 -76.09
N ARG A 565 0.14 52.44 -76.89
CA ARG A 565 -0.97 52.74 -77.80
C ARG A 565 -0.68 52.11 -79.16
N ILE A 566 -1.62 51.29 -79.64
CA ILE A 566 -1.50 50.60 -80.93
C ILE A 566 -2.44 51.28 -81.92
N GLU A 567 -1.89 51.91 -82.96
CA GLU A 567 -2.66 52.57 -84.03
C GLU A 567 -2.50 51.84 -85.34
N ASN A 568 -3.61 51.62 -86.06
CA ASN A 568 -3.56 50.92 -87.34
C ASN A 568 -3.40 51.91 -88.50
N HIS A 569 -2.22 51.97 -89.11
CA HIS A 569 -1.91 52.88 -90.21
C HIS A 569 -2.22 52.20 -91.56
N PRO A 570 -2.98 52.84 -92.47
CA PRO A 570 -3.55 52.19 -93.67
C PRO A 570 -2.50 51.60 -94.64
N GLU A 571 -1.27 52.12 -94.66
CA GLU A 571 -0.18 51.58 -95.50
C GLU A 571 0.93 50.85 -94.74
N ARG A 572 1.03 50.99 -93.41
CA ARG A 572 2.19 50.51 -92.61
C ARG A 572 1.82 49.48 -91.53
N GLY A 573 0.54 49.14 -91.39
CA GLY A 573 0.05 48.20 -90.37
C GLY A 573 0.01 48.83 -88.98
N SER A 574 0.00 47.99 -87.93
CA SER A 574 -0.07 48.41 -86.53
C SER A 574 1.23 49.10 -86.08
N LEU A 575 1.16 50.40 -85.82
CA LEU A 575 2.20 51.21 -85.21
C LEU A 575 2.02 51.22 -83.69
N ILE A 576 3.12 51.17 -82.94
CA ILE A 576 3.10 51.19 -81.46
C ILE A 576 3.72 52.51 -81.00
N CYS A 577 2.94 53.31 -80.29
CA CYS A 577 3.39 54.52 -79.62
C CYS A 577 3.52 54.22 -78.11
N ARG A 578 4.58 54.71 -77.47
CA ARG A 578 4.87 54.46 -76.05
C ARG A 578 4.68 55.75 -75.27
N SER A 579 3.86 55.71 -74.22
CA SER A 579 3.51 56.92 -73.46
C SER A 579 4.65 57.56 -72.67
N TRP A 580 5.79 56.87 -72.53
CA TRP A 580 6.98 57.33 -71.81
C TRP A 580 8.12 57.78 -72.74
N GLU A 581 7.92 57.72 -74.05
CA GLU A 581 8.83 58.28 -75.05
C GLU A 581 8.31 59.63 -75.61
N GLU A 582 7.09 60.02 -75.21
CA GLU A 582 6.48 61.35 -75.34
C GLU A 582 6.67 62.14 -74.04
#